data_AF-A0A1A1VX38-F1
#
_entry.id   AF-A0A1A1VX38-F1
#
_cell.length_a   1.000
_cell.length_b   1.000
_cell.length_c   1.000
_cell.angle_alpha   90.00
_cell.angle_beta   90.00
_cell.angle_gamma   90.00
#
_symmetry.space_group_name_H-M   'P 1'
#
loop_
_entity.id
_entity.type
_entity.pdbx_description
1 polymer ?
#
loop_
_entity_poly.entity_id
_entity_poly.type
_entity_poly.pdbx_seq_one_letter_code
_entity_poly.pdbx_strand_id
1 'polypeptide(L)'
;MNNRVITPSGAALLWGISFGERDKITEALASESVPLEWVQAGTRRTKEAAAQAGGTIDDLLITTLEYWARKDYGGRLEERYDGSIHLVREEQDDSPENQ
;
A
#
# COMPACT_ATOMS: atom_id res chain seq x y z
N MET A 1 8.29 17.26 11.23
CA MET A 1 8.38 15.87 10.74
C MET A 1 6.96 15.33 10.69
N ASN A 2 6.41 15.12 9.50
CA ASN A 2 5.12 14.45 9.36
C ASN A 2 5.33 12.99 9.76
N ASN A 3 4.73 12.57 10.87
CA ASN A 3 4.83 11.20 11.35
C ASN A 3 3.88 10.36 10.48
N ARG A 4 4.37 9.92 9.31
CA ARG A 4 3.56 9.13 8.38
C ARG A 4 3.35 7.75 8.96
N VAL A 5 2.08 7.38 9.14
CA VAL A 5 1.70 6.09 9.70
C VAL A 5 1.31 5.14 8.58
N ILE A 6 2.02 4.01 8.50
CA ILE A 6 1.63 2.91 7.61
C ILE A 6 0.54 2.09 8.33
N THR A 7 -0.64 2.05 7.76
CA THR A 7 -1.73 1.20 8.25
C THR A 7 -1.44 -0.28 7.93
N PRO A 8 -2.07 -1.26 8.61
CA PRO A 8 -1.93 -2.67 8.24
C PRO A 8 -2.22 -2.95 6.76
N SER A 9 -3.13 -2.19 6.14
CA SER A 9 -3.39 -2.25 4.71
C SER A 9 -2.20 -1.81 3.85
N GLY A 10 -1.48 -0.75 4.28
CA GLY A 10 -0.24 -0.32 3.64
C GLY A 10 0.88 -1.36 3.80
N ALA A 11 1.00 -1.97 4.98
CA ALA A 11 1.96 -3.06 5.20
C ALA A 11 1.64 -4.29 4.34
N ALA A 12 0.36 -4.64 4.17
CA ALA A 12 -0.06 -5.71 3.28
C ALA A 12 0.33 -5.45 1.81
N LEU A 13 0.12 -4.22 1.33
CA LEU A 13 0.53 -3.80 -0.01
C LEU A 13 2.06 -3.89 -0.21
N LEU A 14 2.81 -3.40 0.78
CA LEU A 14 4.26 -3.41 0.77
C LEU A 14 4.78 -4.84 0.69
N TRP A 15 4.30 -5.72 1.56
CA TRP A 15 4.77 -7.11 1.64
C TRP A 15 4.09 -8.07 0.66
N GLY A 16 3.06 -7.61 -0.06
CA GLY A 16 2.31 -8.44 -1.01
C GLY A 16 1.47 -9.51 -0.31
N ILE A 17 0.97 -9.22 0.89
CA ILE A 17 0.15 -10.12 1.69
C ILE A 17 -1.32 -9.87 1.37
N SER A 18 -2.11 -10.94 1.30
CA SER A 18 -3.55 -10.85 1.06
C SER A 18 -4.25 -10.10 2.19
N PHE A 19 -5.26 -9.28 1.87
CA PHE A 19 -6.06 -8.63 2.91
C PHE A 19 -6.85 -9.60 3.80
N GLY A 20 -7.08 -10.84 3.35
CA GLY A 20 -7.64 -11.89 4.20
C GLY A 20 -6.70 -12.30 5.35
N GLU A 21 -5.45 -11.87 5.33
CA GLU A 21 -4.43 -12.17 6.35
C GLU A 21 -4.03 -10.91 7.16
N ARG A 22 -4.85 -9.84 7.12
CA ARG A 22 -4.59 -8.58 7.85
C ARG A 22 -4.36 -8.77 9.35
N ASP A 23 -4.98 -9.76 9.97
CA ASP A 23 -4.80 -10.02 11.39
C ASP A 23 -3.36 -10.45 11.70
N LYS A 24 -2.73 -11.24 10.82
CA LYS A 24 -1.31 -11.63 10.97
C LYS A 24 -0.38 -10.43 10.88
N ILE A 25 -0.73 -9.46 10.03
CA ILE A 25 0.03 -8.20 9.88
C ILE A 25 -0.09 -7.37 11.16
N THR A 26 -1.30 -7.24 11.69
CA THR A 26 -1.56 -6.51 12.93
C THR A 26 -0.82 -7.15 14.10
N GLU A 27 -0.88 -8.47 14.23
CA GLU A 27 -0.16 -9.23 15.25
C GLU A 27 1.36 -9.06 15.14
N ALA A 28 1.92 -9.21 13.93
CA ALA A 28 3.35 -9.01 13.68
C ALA A 28 3.79 -7.60 14.08
N LEU A 29 3.07 -6.56 13.64
CA LEU A 29 3.36 -5.17 13.99
C LEU A 29 3.25 -4.92 15.50
N ALA A 30 2.25 -5.50 16.17
CA ALA A 30 2.07 -5.39 17.62
C ALA A 30 3.17 -6.12 18.41
N SER A 31 3.75 -7.17 17.84
CA SER A 31 4.86 -7.93 18.44
C SER A 31 6.25 -7.31 18.20
N GLU A 32 6.33 -6.19 17.46
CA GLU A 32 7.58 -5.59 16.99
C GLU A 32 8.48 -6.58 16.21
N SER A 33 7.88 -7.61 15.62
CA SER A 33 8.58 -8.65 14.88
C SER A 33 7.85 -8.98 13.59
N VAL A 34 8.58 -8.94 12.48
CA VAL A 34 8.05 -9.28 11.15
C VAL A 34 8.86 -10.43 10.56
N PRO A 35 8.20 -11.41 9.90
CA PRO A 35 8.91 -12.48 9.22
C PRO A 35 9.88 -11.96 8.17
N LEU A 36 11.07 -12.55 8.08
CA LEU A 36 12.12 -12.11 7.16
C LEU A 36 11.66 -12.18 5.70
N GLU A 37 10.86 -13.19 5.36
CA GLU A 37 10.30 -13.36 4.03
C GLU A 37 9.39 -12.18 3.62
N TRP A 38 8.70 -11.53 4.57
CA TRP A 38 7.89 -10.34 4.29
C TRP A 38 8.79 -9.14 3.98
N VAL A 39 9.88 -8.98 4.73
CA VAL A 39 10.88 -7.93 4.46
C VAL A 39 11.53 -8.12 3.09
N GLN A 40 11.87 -9.36 2.73
CA GLN A 40 12.41 -9.70 1.41
C GLN A 40 11.40 -9.45 0.29
N ALA A 41 10.13 -9.85 0.50
CA ALA A 41 9.05 -9.58 -0.43
C ALA A 41 8.84 -8.07 -0.64
N GLY A 42 8.83 -7.30 0.46
CA GLY A 42 8.76 -5.85 0.42
C GLY A 42 9.91 -5.23 -0.36
N THR A 43 11.14 -5.66 -0.09
CA THR A 43 12.33 -5.18 -0.82
C THR A 43 12.23 -5.43 -2.32
N ARG A 44 11.77 -6.63 -2.72
CA ARG A 44 11.57 -6.97 -4.13
C ARG A 44 10.49 -6.07 -4.75
N ARG A 45 9.36 -5.92 -4.08
CA ARG A 45 8.22 -5.11 -4.53
C ARG A 45 8.57 -3.62 -4.66
N THR A 46 9.39 -3.09 -3.76
CA THR A 46 9.94 -1.72 -3.86
C THR A 46 10.82 -1.54 -5.10
N LYS A 47 11.72 -2.49 -5.37
CA LYS A 47 12.58 -2.44 -6.57
C LYS A 47 11.76 -2.50 -7.86
N GLU A 48 10.76 -3.39 -7.90
CA GLU A 48 9.86 -3.52 -9.03
C GLU A 48 9.06 -2.22 -9.28
N ALA A 49 8.49 -1.61 -8.24
CA ALA A 49 7.76 -0.36 -8.37
C ALA A 49 8.66 0.81 -8.82
N ALA A 50 9.86 0.91 -8.24
CA ALA A 50 10.82 1.95 -8.61
C ALA A 50 11.23 1.87 -10.09
N ALA A 51 11.43 0.66 -10.62
CA ALA A 51 11.75 0.45 -12.02
C ALA A 51 10.61 0.87 -12.98
N GLN A 52 9.36 0.86 -12.50
CA GLN A 52 8.17 1.20 -13.27
C GLN A 52 7.78 2.69 -13.18
N ALA A 53 8.31 3.43 -12.20
CA ALA A 53 7.96 4.84 -11.98
C ALA A 53 8.40 5.77 -13.12
N GLY A 54 9.36 5.37 -13.95
CA GLY A 54 9.71 6.06 -15.20
C GLY A 54 10.29 7.48 -15.05
N GLY A 55 10.76 7.86 -13.86
CA GLY A 55 11.27 9.21 -13.59
C GLY A 55 11.87 9.36 -12.18
N THR A 56 12.07 10.60 -11.75
CA THR A 56 12.55 10.91 -10.39
C THR A 56 11.51 10.45 -9.36
N ILE A 57 11.97 9.67 -8.38
CA ILE A 57 11.14 9.19 -7.27
C ILE A 57 11.33 10.14 -6.09
N ASP A 58 10.33 10.96 -5.83
CA ASP A 58 10.33 11.86 -4.67
C ASP A 58 10.10 11.10 -3.36
N ASP A 59 9.29 10.05 -3.41
CA ASP A 59 9.00 9.18 -2.26
C ASP A 59 8.87 7.72 -2.70
N LEU A 60 9.88 6.92 -2.35
CA LEU A 60 9.96 5.52 -2.72
C LEU A 60 8.88 4.67 -2.07
N LEU A 61 8.48 4.98 -0.83
CA LEU A 61 7.44 4.24 -0.13
C LEU A 61 6.08 4.50 -0.77
N ILE A 62 5.72 5.77 -0.99
CA ILE A 62 4.45 6.13 -1.63
C ILE A 62 4.38 5.56 -3.04
N THR A 63 5.44 5.72 -3.83
CA THR A 63 5.54 5.15 -5.19
C THR A 63 5.31 3.64 -5.17
N THR A 64 5.90 2.94 -4.20
CA THR A 64 5.72 1.48 -4.04
C THR A 64 4.27 1.15 -3.73
N LEU A 65 3.69 1.80 -2.72
CA LEU A 65 2.33 1.54 -2.28
C LEU A 65 1.30 1.86 -3.38
N GLU A 66 1.45 2.96 -4.11
CA GLU A 66 0.55 3.37 -5.19
C GLU A 66 0.61 2.43 -6.39
N TYR A 67 1.82 1.99 -6.76
CA TYR A 67 1.99 1.04 -7.85
C TYR A 67 1.27 -0.28 -7.54
N TRP A 68 1.45 -0.82 -6.33
CA TRP A 68 0.82 -2.08 -5.94
C TRP A 68 -0.67 -1.94 -5.59
N ALA A 69 -1.11 -0.78 -5.10
CA ALA A 69 -2.52 -0.47 -4.93
C ALA A 69 -3.27 -0.58 -6.27
N ARG A 70 -2.70 0.02 -7.33
CA ARG A 70 -3.27 -0.07 -8.69
C ARG A 70 -3.18 -1.50 -9.23
N LYS A 71 -2.00 -2.11 -9.14
CA LYS A 71 -1.72 -3.40 -9.79
C LYS A 71 -2.45 -4.58 -9.18
N ASP A 72 -2.50 -4.69 -7.85
CA ASP A 72 -3.04 -5.87 -7.17
C ASP A 72 -4.50 -5.66 -6.73
N TYR A 73 -4.95 -4.42 -6.59
CA TYR A 73 -6.23 -4.11 -5.95
C TYR A 73 -7.17 -3.21 -6.75
N GLY A 74 -6.75 -2.72 -7.93
CA GLY A 74 -7.55 -1.78 -8.72
C GLY A 74 -7.94 -0.53 -7.91
N GLY A 75 -7.02 -0.05 -7.08
CA GLY A 75 -7.27 1.05 -6.16
C GLY A 75 -6.16 2.08 -6.15
N ARG A 76 -6.35 3.09 -5.30
CA ARG A 76 -5.41 4.19 -5.10
C ARG A 76 -5.20 4.46 -3.61
N LEU A 77 -4.13 5.16 -3.30
CA LEU A 77 -3.91 5.67 -1.95
C LEU A 77 -4.61 7.01 -1.79
N GLU A 78 -5.19 7.23 -0.62
CA GLU A 78 -5.69 8.52 -0.18
C GLU A 78 -5.03 8.88 1.15
N GLU A 79 -4.34 10.03 1.17
CA GLU A 79 -3.84 10.63 2.39
C GLU A 79 -4.98 11.40 3.08
N ARG A 80 -5.24 11.08 4.35
CA ARG A 80 -6.24 11.76 5.16
C ARG A 80 -5.65 12.94 5.92
N TYR A 81 -6.52 13.81 6.41
CA TYR A 81 -6.14 15.02 7.16
C TYR A 81 -5.30 14.75 8.43
N ASP A 82 -5.33 13.53 8.96
CA ASP A 82 -4.53 13.08 10.10
C ASP A 82 -3.13 12.53 9.69
N GLY A 83 -2.79 12.59 8.40
CA GLY A 83 -1.53 12.06 7.86
C GLY A 83 -1.50 10.55 7.70
N SER A 84 -2.64 9.86 7.86
CA SER A 84 -2.77 8.44 7.59
C SER A 84 -3.04 8.17 6.11
N ILE A 85 -2.49 7.07 5.61
CA ILE A 85 -2.66 6.65 4.21
C ILE A 85 -3.61 5.46 4.17
N HIS A 86 -4.68 5.60 3.39
CA HIS A 86 -5.71 4.60 3.19
C HIS A 86 -5.71 4.07 1.77
N LEU A 87 -5.88 2.76 1.60
CA LEU A 87 -6.21 2.19 0.31
C LEU A 87 -7.71 2.36 0.06
N VAL A 88 -8.06 2.96 -1.06
CA VAL A 88 -9.44 3.09 -1.55
C VAL A 88 -9.53 2.35 -2.87
N ARG A 89 -10.53 1.49 -3.04
CA ARG A 89 -10.81 0.89 -4.34
C ARG A 89 -11.36 1.97 -5.25
N GLU A 90 -10.92 2.00 -6.49
CA GLU A 90 -11.65 2.76 -7.50
C GLU A 90 -12.92 1.95 -7.78
N GLU A 91 -14.03 2.32 -7.14
CA GLU A 91 -15.34 1.91 -7.64
C GLU A 91 -15.44 2.49 -9.05
N GLN A 92 -15.71 1.64 -10.05
CA GLN A 92 -16.23 2.15 -11.31
C GLN A 92 -17.46 2.96 -10.97
N ASP A 93 -17.44 4.23 -11.34
CA ASP A 93 -18.55 5.15 -11.23
C ASP A 93 -19.70 4.63 -12.11
N ASP A 94 -20.47 3.66 -11.61
CA ASP A 94 -21.81 3.34 -12.09
C ASP A 94 -22.74 4.45 -11.57
N SER A 95 -22.48 5.69 -12.00
CA SER A 95 -23.49 6.73 -11.97
C SER A 95 -24.50 6.39 -13.07
N PRO A 96 -25.75 5.99 -12.77
CA PRO A 96 -26.77 5.99 -13.79
C PRO A 96 -26.96 7.45 -14.22
N GLU A 97 -26.57 7.72 -15.46
CA GLU A 97 -26.90 8.95 -16.17
C GLU A 97 -28.44 9.00 -16.28
N ASN A 98 -29.10 9.57 -15.27
CA ASN A 98 -30.54 9.80 -15.31
C ASN A 98 -30.80 10.92 -16.30
N GLN A 99 -31.25 10.49 -17.48
CA GLN A 99 -31.92 11.27 -18.52
C GLN A 99 -33.20 11.93 -18.02
#